data_AF-A0A9X3EZ00-F1
#
_entry.id   AF-A0A9X3EZ00-F1
#
_cell.length_a   1.000
_cell.length_b   1.000
_cell.length_c   1.000
_cell.angle_alpha   90.00
_cell.angle_beta   90.00
_cell.angle_gamma   90.00
#
_symmetry.space_group_name_H-M   'P 1'
#
loop_
_entity.id
_entity.type
_entity.pdbx_description
1 polymer ?
#
loop_
_entity_poly.entity_id
_entity_poly.type
_entity_poly.pdbx_seq_one_letter_code
_entity_poly.pdbx_strand_id
1 'polypeptide(L)'
;MSTPSNDKPLFRSVATFVAFVLVGVGVYAWLQATRAAPRQRTAVEQGRPVRVLELAPLEVVPRVVGYGAVEAQREWQALAQVSGTVVDVADRLEPGRIVQEGTVLLKIDPGSYAIEQGRSEAVVKAVRAQIAEIKAREASAASNLKIDERSLELARGELARVRSLYEQERRR
;
A
#
# COMPACT_ATOMS: atom_id res chain seq x y z
N MET A 1 -0.77 11.15 161.44
CA MET A 1 0.25 10.44 160.64
C MET A 1 -0.47 9.86 159.40
N SER A 2 -0.68 10.65 158.34
CA SER A 2 -0.02 10.60 156.98
C SER A 2 -0.50 9.45 156.07
N THR A 3 -1.41 9.62 155.08
CA THR A 3 -1.31 10.12 153.67
C THR A 3 -1.54 8.99 152.60
N PRO A 4 -1.94 9.29 151.34
CA PRO A 4 -2.87 8.51 150.47
C PRO A 4 -2.25 7.89 149.18
N SER A 5 -2.98 7.08 148.39
CA SER A 5 -2.99 7.16 146.89
C SER A 5 -4.10 6.35 146.20
N ASN A 6 -4.58 6.91 145.09
CA ASN A 6 -5.59 6.49 144.13
C ASN A 6 -4.92 5.80 142.93
N ASP A 7 -5.38 4.63 142.46
CA ASP A 7 -5.01 4.07 141.13
C ASP A 7 -6.04 3.03 140.59
N LYS A 8 -6.93 3.46 139.69
CA LYS A 8 -7.59 2.60 138.69
C LYS A 8 -7.18 3.05 137.28
N PRO A 9 -6.17 2.43 136.60
CA PRO A 9 -5.95 2.81 135.21
C PRO A 9 -5.46 1.71 134.23
N LEU A 10 -5.62 0.40 134.50
CA LEU A 10 -5.19 -0.64 133.54
C LEU A 10 -6.34 -1.20 132.67
N PHE A 11 -7.52 -1.50 133.22
CA PHE A 11 -8.60 -2.14 132.45
C PHE A 11 -9.33 -1.18 131.48
N ARG A 12 -9.55 0.09 131.85
CA ARG A 12 -10.14 1.11 130.94
C ARG A 12 -9.21 1.48 129.78
N SER A 13 -7.91 1.51 130.02
CA SER A 13 -6.90 1.86 129.02
C SER A 13 -6.77 0.77 127.96
N VAL A 14 -6.78 -0.52 128.37
CA VAL A 14 -6.79 -1.67 127.46
C VAL A 14 -8.10 -1.72 126.65
N ALA A 15 -9.25 -1.49 127.28
CA ALA A 15 -10.54 -1.46 126.58
C ALA A 15 -10.61 -0.34 125.53
N THR A 16 -10.02 0.82 125.81
CA THR A 16 -9.99 1.96 124.86
C THR A 16 -9.06 1.67 123.68
N PHE A 17 -7.93 1.01 123.92
CA PHE A 17 -7.01 0.59 122.87
C PHE A 17 -7.63 -0.46 121.94
N VAL A 18 -8.32 -1.47 122.50
CA VAL A 18 -9.02 -2.50 121.71
C VAL A 18 -10.15 -1.91 120.87
N ALA A 19 -10.91 -0.94 121.41
CA ALA A 19 -11.94 -0.24 120.64
C ALA A 19 -11.34 0.53 119.44
N PHE A 20 -10.21 1.22 119.62
CA PHE A 20 -9.53 1.92 118.53
C PHE A 20 -9.01 0.98 117.45
N VAL A 21 -8.46 -0.17 117.85
CA VAL A 21 -8.02 -1.21 116.91
C VAL A 21 -9.20 -1.79 116.14
N LEU A 22 -10.33 -2.07 116.79
CA LEU A 22 -11.53 -2.56 116.12
C LEU A 22 -12.11 -1.53 115.13
N VAL A 23 -12.11 -0.25 115.49
CA VAL A 23 -12.52 0.82 114.57
C VAL A 23 -11.56 0.90 113.38
N GLY A 24 -10.25 0.85 113.62
CA GLY A 24 -9.24 0.87 112.55
C GLY A 24 -9.37 -0.30 111.58
N VAL A 25 -9.57 -1.52 112.10
CA VAL A 25 -9.81 -2.71 111.28
C VAL A 25 -11.12 -2.58 110.49
N GLY A 26 -12.18 -2.05 111.13
CA GLY A 26 -13.46 -1.80 110.46
C GLY A 26 -13.34 -0.82 109.29
N VAL A 27 -12.63 0.30 109.49
CA VAL A 27 -12.39 1.31 108.44
C VAL A 27 -11.56 0.73 107.29
N TYR A 28 -10.51 -0.03 107.61
CA TYR A 28 -9.67 -0.65 106.58
C TYR A 28 -10.44 -1.67 105.74
N ALA A 29 -11.24 -2.53 106.38
CA ALA A 29 -12.09 -3.50 105.70
C ALA A 29 -13.11 -2.81 104.78
N TRP A 30 -13.70 -1.70 105.23
CA TRP A 30 -14.62 -0.91 104.43
C TRP A 30 -13.97 -0.30 103.19
N LEU A 31 -12.75 0.24 103.33
CA LEU A 31 -12.01 0.86 102.22
C LEU A 31 -11.59 -0.16 101.15
N GLN A 32 -11.20 -1.36 101.55
CA GLN A 32 -10.90 -2.46 100.62
C GLN A 32 -12.16 -2.95 99.90
N ALA A 33 -13.30 -3.05 100.59
CA ALA A 33 -14.55 -3.46 99.98
C ALA A 33 -15.11 -2.43 98.97
N THR A 34 -14.83 -1.14 99.17
CA THR A 34 -15.30 -0.06 98.29
C THR A 34 -14.31 0.33 97.19
N ARG A 35 -13.17 -0.37 97.06
CA ARG A 35 -12.25 -0.11 95.95
C ARG A 35 -12.94 -0.47 94.63
N ALA A 36 -13.18 0.54 93.80
CA ALA A 36 -13.68 0.31 92.45
C ALA A 36 -12.55 -0.28 91.59
N ALA A 37 -12.75 -1.47 91.03
CA ALA A 37 -11.80 -2.06 90.09
C ALA A 37 -11.66 -1.17 88.83
N PRO A 38 -10.44 -0.96 88.28
CA PRO A 38 -10.26 -0.11 87.11
C PRO A 38 -11.01 -0.66 85.90
N ARG A 39 -11.89 0.13 85.29
CA ARG A 39 -12.60 -0.23 84.06
C ARG A 39 -11.62 -0.29 82.90
N GLN A 40 -11.28 -1.49 82.44
CA GLN A 40 -10.54 -1.67 81.18
C GLN A 40 -11.49 -1.44 80.01
N ARG A 41 -11.15 -0.48 79.13
CA ARG A 41 -11.84 -0.31 77.84
C ARG A 41 -11.09 -1.14 76.81
N THR A 42 -11.76 -2.11 76.18
CA THR A 42 -11.24 -2.79 74.99
C THR A 42 -11.08 -1.77 73.86
N ALA A 43 -9.86 -1.64 73.34
CA ALA A 43 -9.59 -0.80 72.19
C ALA A 43 -10.24 -1.43 70.96
N VAL A 44 -11.25 -0.77 70.39
CA VAL A 44 -11.80 -1.15 69.09
C VAL A 44 -10.97 -0.43 68.03
N GLU A 45 -10.24 -1.19 67.22
CA GLU A 45 -9.48 -0.65 66.10
C GLU A 45 -10.47 -0.09 65.06
N GLN A 46 -10.47 1.23 64.90
CA GLN A 46 -11.33 1.89 63.92
C GLN A 46 -10.65 1.83 62.54
N GLY A 47 -11.16 0.98 61.65
CA GLY A 47 -10.71 0.92 60.26
C GLY A 47 -10.84 2.28 59.58
N ARG A 48 -9.76 2.78 58.99
CA ARG A 48 -9.76 4.04 58.24
C ARG A 48 -10.39 3.81 56.86
N PRO A 49 -11.42 4.59 56.48
CA PRO A 49 -12.01 4.44 55.16
C PRO A 49 -11.02 4.90 54.09
N VAL A 50 -10.70 4.00 53.17
CA VAL A 50 -9.91 4.29 51.97
C VAL A 50 -10.80 4.20 50.74
N ARG A 51 -10.53 5.04 49.75
CA ARG A 51 -11.24 5.00 48.47
C ARG A 51 -10.54 3.99 47.57
N VAL A 52 -11.29 3.00 47.12
CA VAL A 52 -10.84 2.01 46.12
C VAL A 52 -11.63 2.20 44.83
N LEU A 53 -11.01 1.82 43.72
CA LEU A 53 -11.64 1.73 42.42
C LEU A 53 -11.40 0.30 41.91
N GLU A 54 -12.47 -0.45 41.68
CA GLU A 54 -12.40 -1.76 41.05
C GLU A 54 -12.26 -1.59 39.54
N LEU A 55 -11.22 -2.17 38.96
CA LEU A 55 -10.97 -2.13 37.52
C LEU A 55 -11.45 -3.44 36.89
N ALA A 56 -12.28 -3.31 35.85
CA ALA A 56 -12.64 -4.44 35.00
C ALA A 56 -11.64 -4.57 33.83
N PRO A 57 -11.28 -5.80 33.42
CA PRO A 57 -10.44 -6.00 32.24
C PRO A 57 -11.17 -5.51 30.99
N LEU A 58 -10.50 -4.63 30.24
CA LEU A 58 -10.98 -4.13 28.96
C LEU A 58 -10.04 -4.61 27.85
N GLU A 59 -10.60 -5.24 26.82
CA GLU A 59 -9.84 -5.58 25.62
C GLU A 59 -9.57 -4.30 24.82
N VAL A 60 -8.33 -3.82 24.89
CA VAL A 60 -7.88 -2.64 24.13
C VAL A 60 -7.03 -3.11 22.97
N VAL A 61 -7.46 -2.80 21.75
CA VAL A 61 -6.65 -3.02 20.54
C VAL A 61 -5.81 -1.76 20.28
N PRO A 62 -4.47 -1.83 20.38
CA PRO A 62 -3.63 -0.67 20.09
C PRO A 62 -3.73 -0.31 18.60
N ARG A 63 -4.13 0.93 18.31
CA ARG A 63 -4.15 1.49 16.95
C ARG A 63 -2.97 2.43 16.79
N VAL A 64 -2.10 2.13 15.82
CA VAL A 64 -0.99 3.00 15.44
C VAL A 64 -1.36 3.69 14.13
N VAL A 65 -1.26 5.02 14.08
CA VAL A 65 -1.44 5.81 12.86
C VAL A 65 -0.06 6.23 12.38
N GLY A 66 0.37 5.66 11.25
CA GLY A 66 1.60 6.04 10.57
C GLY A 66 1.31 6.98 9.41
N TYR A 67 2.18 7.97 9.20
CA TYR A 67 2.13 8.85 8.04
C TYR A 67 3.27 8.47 7.08
N GLY A 68 3.00 8.59 5.78
CA GLY A 68 3.98 8.33 4.73
C GLY A 68 3.59 9.08 3.46
N ALA A 69 4.57 9.29 2.57
CA ALA A 69 4.30 9.82 1.25
C ALA A 69 3.77 8.70 0.34
N VAL A 70 2.82 9.03 -0.53
CA VAL A 70 2.33 8.13 -1.57
C VAL A 70 3.04 8.51 -2.87
N GLU A 71 3.66 7.54 -3.51
CA GLU A 71 4.33 7.71 -4.80
C GLU A 71 3.66 6.81 -5.85
N ALA A 72 3.74 7.23 -7.12
CA ALA A 72 3.20 6.44 -8.21
C ALA A 72 4.02 5.15 -8.37
N GLN A 73 3.35 4.00 -8.41
CA GLN A 73 4.03 2.73 -8.65
C GLN A 73 4.70 2.69 -10.04
N ARG A 74 4.11 3.40 -11.01
CA ARG A 74 4.60 3.51 -12.38
C ARG A 74 4.39 4.95 -12.86
N GLU A 75 5.45 5.51 -13.42
CA GLU A 75 5.42 6.80 -14.10
C GLU A 75 5.67 6.57 -15.58
N TRP A 76 4.93 7.30 -16.43
CA TRP A 76 5.11 7.24 -17.88
C TRP A 76 5.13 8.65 -18.45
N GLN A 77 6.08 8.89 -19.34
CA GLN A 77 6.17 10.12 -20.10
C GLN A 77 5.71 9.89 -21.54
N ALA A 78 4.63 10.58 -21.93
CA ALA A 78 4.12 10.51 -23.29
C ALA A 78 5.04 11.28 -24.24
N LEU A 79 5.62 10.57 -25.22
CA LEU A 79 6.43 11.17 -26.28
C LEU A 79 5.70 10.99 -27.62
N ALA A 80 5.65 12.06 -28.41
CA ALA A 80 5.14 11.97 -29.77
C ALA A 80 6.08 11.12 -30.63
N GLN A 81 5.53 10.15 -31.36
CA GLN A 81 6.31 9.30 -32.26
C GLN A 81 6.77 10.03 -33.53
N VAL A 82 6.08 11.12 -33.88
CA VAL A 82 6.28 11.88 -35.11
C VAL A 82 6.39 13.36 -34.79
N SER A 83 7.21 14.06 -35.56
CA SER A 83 7.39 15.51 -35.45
C SER A 83 6.30 16.23 -36.24
N GLY A 84 5.67 17.24 -35.65
CA GLY A 84 4.72 18.07 -36.38
C GLY A 84 4.06 19.13 -35.50
N THR A 85 3.25 19.97 -36.13
CA THR A 85 2.49 21.00 -35.44
C THR A 85 1.28 20.37 -34.76
N VAL A 86 1.05 20.70 -33.49
CA VAL A 86 -0.15 20.27 -32.77
C VAL A 86 -1.33 21.11 -33.24
N VAL A 87 -2.38 20.46 -33.75
CA VAL A 87 -3.60 21.11 -34.26
C VAL A 87 -4.76 21.04 -33.28
N ASP A 88 -4.71 20.09 -32.35
CA ASP A 88 -5.76 19.90 -31.36
C ASP A 88 -5.17 19.33 -30.07
N VAL A 89 -5.72 19.76 -28.94
CA VAL A 89 -5.36 19.31 -27.60
C VAL A 89 -6.64 18.95 -26.89
N ALA A 90 -6.70 17.78 -26.27
CA ALA A 90 -7.89 17.33 -25.58
C ALA A 90 -8.27 18.29 -24.45
N ASP A 91 -9.54 18.69 -24.40
CA ASP A 91 -10.12 19.60 -23.38
C ASP A 91 -9.89 19.14 -21.93
N ARG A 92 -9.49 17.88 -21.73
CA ARG A 92 -9.32 17.23 -20.42
C ARG A 92 -7.86 17.02 -20.02
N LEU A 93 -6.90 17.53 -20.78
CA LEU A 93 -5.47 17.42 -20.50
C LEU A 93 -5.04 18.47 -19.45
N GLU A 94 -5.53 18.31 -18.22
CA GLU A 94 -5.12 19.13 -17.07
C GLU A 94 -4.35 18.28 -16.04
N PRO A 95 -3.40 18.88 -15.29
CA PRO A 95 -2.70 18.18 -14.22
C PRO A 95 -3.66 17.54 -13.21
N GLY A 96 -3.43 16.27 -12.87
CA GLY A 96 -4.23 15.52 -11.89
C GLY A 96 -5.50 14.87 -12.45
N ARG A 97 -5.76 14.96 -13.76
CA ARG A 97 -6.89 14.28 -14.40
C ARG A 97 -6.60 12.81 -14.69
N ILE A 98 -7.62 11.97 -14.50
CA ILE A 98 -7.59 10.55 -14.89
C ILE A 98 -8.03 10.44 -16.35
N VAL A 99 -7.21 9.80 -17.17
CA VAL A 99 -7.48 9.52 -18.59
C VAL A 99 -7.66 8.02 -18.80
N GLN A 100 -8.58 7.64 -19.69
CA GLN A 100 -8.80 6.24 -20.05
C GLN A 100 -7.88 5.83 -21.19
N GLU A 101 -7.59 4.53 -21.29
CA GLU A 101 -6.86 3.97 -22.42
C GLU A 101 -7.55 4.31 -23.75
N GLY A 102 -6.74 4.64 -24.77
CA GLY A 102 -7.24 5.02 -26.10
C GLY A 102 -7.74 6.46 -26.22
N THR A 103 -7.73 7.25 -25.13
CA THR A 103 -8.07 8.68 -25.21
C THR A 103 -7.01 9.43 -26.01
N VAL A 104 -7.42 10.11 -27.09
CA VAL A 104 -6.54 11.00 -27.85
C VAL A 104 -6.26 12.23 -27.00
N LEU A 105 -4.99 12.44 -26.64
CA LEU A 105 -4.57 13.59 -25.83
C LEU A 105 -4.18 14.79 -26.71
N LEU A 106 -3.50 14.52 -27.83
CA LEU A 106 -2.99 15.53 -28.75
C LEU A 106 -3.16 15.02 -30.17
N LYS A 107 -3.47 15.93 -31.12
CA LYS A 107 -3.52 15.63 -32.55
C LYS A 107 -2.46 16.44 -33.27
N ILE A 108 -1.63 15.76 -34.05
CA ILE A 108 -0.58 16.35 -34.88
C ILE A 108 -1.15 16.53 -36.29
N ASP A 109 -0.81 17.64 -36.96
CA ASP A 109 -1.23 17.94 -38.33
C ASP A 109 -0.84 16.80 -39.30
N PRO A 110 -1.81 16.12 -39.95
CA PRO A 110 -1.52 15.06 -40.89
C PRO A 110 -1.10 15.57 -42.28
N GLY A 111 -1.20 16.87 -42.57
CA GLY A 111 -1.06 17.42 -43.92
C GLY A 111 0.23 17.01 -44.63
N SER A 112 1.38 17.23 -43.99
CA SER A 112 2.69 16.85 -44.55
C SER A 112 2.82 15.34 -44.76
N TYR A 113 2.28 14.54 -43.85
CA TYR A 113 2.33 13.07 -43.96
C TYR A 113 1.43 12.54 -45.07
N ALA A 114 0.24 13.12 -45.25
CA ALA A 114 -0.68 12.75 -46.31
C ALA A 114 -0.09 13.02 -47.71
N ILE A 115 0.65 14.12 -47.85
CA ILE A 115 1.34 14.46 -49.10
C ILE A 115 2.44 13.44 -49.41
N GLU A 116 3.28 13.11 -48.43
CA GLU A 116 4.36 12.12 -48.62
C GLU A 116 3.83 10.70 -48.84
N GLN A 117 2.71 10.35 -48.20
CA GLN A 117 2.00 9.11 -48.50
C GLN A 117 1.53 9.08 -49.96
N GLY A 118 0.84 10.14 -50.42
CA GLY A 118 0.37 10.22 -51.81
C GLY A 118 1.52 10.19 -52.81
N ARG A 119 2.65 10.83 -52.50
CA ARG A 119 3.88 10.77 -53.32
C ARG A 119 4.41 9.34 -53.43
N SER A 120 4.48 8.62 -52.30
CA SER A 120 4.95 7.23 -52.26
C SER A 120 4.03 6.32 -53.06
N GLU A 121 2.71 6.49 -52.94
CA GLU A 121 1.73 5.75 -53.72
C GLU A 121 1.84 6.03 -55.23
N ALA A 122 2.09 7.29 -55.61
CA ALA A 122 2.32 7.67 -57.01
C ALA A 122 3.58 7.02 -57.58
N VAL A 123 4.68 6.94 -56.80
CA VAL A 123 5.91 6.23 -57.19
C VAL A 123 5.63 4.75 -57.42
N VAL A 124 4.91 4.09 -56.50
CA VAL A 124 4.54 2.68 -56.65
C VAL A 124 3.71 2.47 -57.92
N LYS A 125 2.76 3.36 -58.22
CA LYS A 125 1.94 3.29 -59.43
C LYS A 125 2.78 3.45 -60.69
N ALA A 126 3.72 4.40 -60.71
CA ALA A 126 4.62 4.61 -61.83
C ALA A 126 5.49 3.38 -62.10
N VAL A 127 6.09 2.79 -61.06
CA VAL A 127 6.89 1.56 -61.18
C VAL A 127 6.05 0.38 -61.70
N ARG A 128 4.81 0.22 -61.20
CA ARG A 128 3.90 -0.83 -61.70
C ARG A 128 3.57 -0.65 -63.19
N ALA A 129 3.37 0.59 -63.63
CA ALA A 129 3.13 0.89 -65.04
C ALA A 129 4.36 0.55 -65.90
N GLN A 130 5.56 0.88 -65.44
CA GLN A 130 6.81 0.50 -66.14
C GLN A 130 6.97 -1.03 -66.24
N ILE A 131 6.67 -1.76 -65.16
CA ILE A 131 6.69 -3.24 -65.19
C ILE A 131 5.70 -3.78 -66.21
N ALA A 132 4.49 -3.22 -66.27
CA ALA A 132 3.48 -3.62 -67.24
C ALA A 132 3.92 -3.34 -68.69
N GLU A 133 4.54 -2.18 -68.94
CA GLU A 133 5.10 -1.84 -70.25
C GLU A 133 6.21 -2.82 -70.65
N ILE A 134 7.15 -3.10 -69.75
CA ILE A 134 8.26 -4.03 -70.00
C ILE A 134 7.73 -5.42 -70.33
N LYS A 135 6.73 -5.92 -69.59
CA LYS A 135 6.09 -7.21 -69.87
C LYS A 135 5.40 -7.25 -71.23
N ALA A 136 4.72 -6.17 -71.61
CA ALA A 136 4.08 -6.08 -72.92
C ALA A 136 5.12 -6.04 -74.07
N ARG A 137 6.25 -5.36 -73.84
CA ARG A 137 7.38 -5.32 -74.77
C ARG A 137 8.05 -6.69 -74.91
N GLU A 138 8.25 -7.40 -73.80
CA GLU A 138 8.79 -8.76 -73.77
C GLU A 138 7.91 -9.73 -74.56
N ALA A 139 6.59 -9.69 -74.34
CA ALA A 139 5.65 -10.53 -75.09
C ALA A 139 5.68 -10.24 -76.59
N SER A 140 5.74 -8.96 -76.99
CA SER A 140 5.87 -8.56 -78.39
C SER A 140 7.20 -9.05 -78.99
N ALA A 141 8.30 -8.89 -78.26
CA ALA A 141 9.63 -9.32 -78.70
C ALA A 141 9.69 -10.85 -78.89
N ALA A 142 9.08 -11.63 -77.99
CA ALA A 142 8.99 -13.08 -78.12
C ALA A 142 8.17 -13.50 -79.35
N SER A 143 7.08 -12.79 -79.66
CA SER A 143 6.30 -13.03 -80.87
C SER A 143 7.10 -12.73 -82.14
N ASN A 144 7.84 -11.62 -82.17
CA ASN A 144 8.68 -11.25 -83.31
C ASN A 144 9.79 -12.28 -83.53
N LEU A 145 10.47 -12.71 -82.46
CA LEU A 145 11.51 -13.73 -82.53
C LEU A 145 10.99 -15.02 -83.20
N LYS A 146 9.78 -15.46 -82.86
CA LYS A 146 9.15 -16.65 -83.46
C LYS A 146 8.87 -16.47 -84.97
N ILE A 147 8.53 -15.26 -85.41
CA ILE A 147 8.32 -14.95 -86.83
C ILE A 147 9.66 -14.97 -87.57
N ASP A 148 10.69 -14.39 -86.98
CA ASP A 148 12.04 -14.34 -87.55
C ASP A 148 12.63 -15.76 -87.67
N GLU A 149 12.45 -16.61 -86.66
CA GLU A 149 12.86 -18.02 -86.68
C GLU A 149 12.21 -18.80 -87.82
N ARG A 150 10.89 -18.63 -88.02
CA ARG A 150 10.17 -19.26 -89.15
C ARG A 150 10.68 -18.75 -90.50
N SER A 151 10.95 -17.45 -90.61
CA SER A 151 11.44 -16.84 -91.83
C SER A 151 12.85 -17.35 -92.16
N LEU A 152 13.69 -17.54 -91.14
CA LEU A 152 15.01 -18.14 -91.26
C LEU A 152 14.95 -19.60 -91.71
N GLU A 153 14.02 -20.38 -91.16
CA GLU A 153 13.79 -21.77 -91.58
C GLU A 153 13.41 -21.87 -93.06
N LEU A 154 12.45 -21.03 -93.51
CA LEU A 154 12.05 -20.96 -94.91
C LEU A 154 13.21 -20.54 -95.83
N ALA A 155 13.97 -19.52 -95.44
CA ALA A 155 15.13 -19.06 -96.22
C ALA A 155 16.22 -20.14 -96.34
N ARG A 156 16.48 -20.89 -95.27
CA ARG A 156 17.41 -22.03 -95.29
C ARG A 156 16.91 -23.15 -96.20
N GLY A 157 15.60 -23.45 -96.16
CA GLY A 157 14.98 -24.43 -97.05
C GLY A 157 15.12 -24.06 -98.53
N GLU A 158 14.84 -22.80 -98.87
CA GLU A 158 14.98 -22.31 -100.25
C GLU A 158 16.44 -22.32 -100.72
N LEU A 159 17.38 -21.92 -99.87
CA LEU A 159 18.81 -22.01 -100.16
C LEU A 159 19.25 -23.46 -100.46
N ALA A 160 18.77 -24.42 -99.67
CA ALA A 160 19.07 -25.83 -99.88
C ALA A 160 18.50 -26.35 -101.22
N ARG A 161 17.28 -25.93 -101.57
CA ARG A 161 16.63 -26.25 -102.86
C ARG A 161 17.41 -25.69 -104.04
N VAL A 162 17.84 -24.43 -103.97
CA VAL A 162 18.63 -23.79 -105.05
C VAL A 162 19.99 -24.48 -105.21
N ARG A 163 20.67 -24.82 -104.10
CA ARG A 163 21.95 -25.55 -104.14
C ARG A 163 21.81 -26.93 -104.79
N SER A 164 20.77 -27.70 -104.44
CA SER A 164 20.59 -29.05 -105.01
C SER A 164 20.30 -29.03 -106.51
N LEU A 165 19.55 -28.03 -107.00
CA LEU A 165 19.32 -27.82 -108.43
C LEU A 165 20.62 -27.48 -109.17
N TYR A 166 21.43 -26.59 -108.61
CA TYR A 166 22.71 -26.21 -109.20
C TYR A 166 23.69 -27.40 -109.30
N GLU A 167 23.73 -28.26 -108.26
CA GLU A 167 24.55 -29.49 -108.28
C GLU A 167 24.06 -30.53 -109.30
N GLN A 168 22.76 -30.60 -109.57
CA GLN A 168 22.19 -31.47 -110.60
C GLN A 168 22.51 -30.99 -112.03
N GLU A 169 22.40 -29.69 -112.29
CA GLU A 169 22.76 -29.10 -113.59
C GLU A 169 24.25 -29.28 -113.90
N ARG A 170 25.12 -29.17 -112.89
CA ARG A 170 26.56 -29.34 -113.06
C ARG A 170 27.01 -30.78 -113.33
N ARG A 171 26.17 -31.78 -113.06
CA ARG A 171 26.47 -33.21 -113.30
C ARG A 171 25.96 -33.73 -114.66
N ARG A 172 25.21 -32.91 -115.41
CA ARG A 172 24.89 -33.18 -116.81
C ARG A 172 25.91 -32.52 -117.73
#